data_AF-A0A7X5Q353-F1
#
_entry.id   AF-A0A7X5Q353-F1
#
_cell.length_a   1.000
_cell.length_b   1.000
_cell.length_c   1.000
_cell.angle_alpha   90.00
_cell.angle_beta   90.00
_cell.angle_gamma   90.00
#
_symmetry.space_group_name_H-M   'P 1'
#
loop_
_entity.id
_entity.type
_entity.pdbx_description
1 polymer ?
#
loop_
_entity_poly.entity_id
_entity_poly.type
_entity_poly.pdbx_seq_one_letter_code
_entity_poly.pdbx_strand_id
1 'polypeptide(L)'
;MIMKKAKTTIFFLIASFTWRLLYADVPIPLEEKIDLEPHEDESIVIERMIQLTEEQQAAQIKLKFLINEIKHNQKLFLKGDQTKLHAHYMIEAAKESLQIIKKYHLQHLFSSDFMEDLALFSQIGTKEKPSL
;
A
#
# COMPACT_ATOMS: atom_id res chain seq x y z
N MET A 1 -16.80 60.65 22.59
CA MET A 1 -17.31 59.66 23.55
C MET A 1 -17.87 58.47 22.78
N ILE A 2 -17.26 57.29 22.98
CA ILE A 2 -17.76 55.93 22.74
C ILE A 2 -17.94 55.43 21.28
N MET A 3 -17.07 54.46 20.95
CA MET A 3 -17.15 53.46 19.88
C MET A 3 -18.49 52.70 19.84
N LYS A 4 -18.86 52.14 18.68
CA LYS A 4 -18.96 50.68 18.50
C LYS A 4 -19.13 50.25 17.04
N LYS A 5 -18.31 49.25 16.68
CA LYS A 5 -18.27 48.45 15.45
C LYS A 5 -19.44 47.46 15.41
N ALA A 6 -19.88 47.11 14.21
CA ALA A 6 -20.22 45.72 13.79
C ALA A 6 -20.49 45.73 12.28
N LYS A 7 -19.57 45.29 11.41
CA LYS A 7 -19.26 43.89 11.04
C LYS A 7 -20.37 43.22 10.22
N THR A 8 -20.26 43.36 8.90
CA THR A 8 -19.98 42.27 7.94
C THR A 8 -20.56 40.89 8.27
N THR A 9 -21.82 40.64 7.87
CA THR A 9 -22.39 39.28 7.91
C THR A 9 -23.47 39.05 6.82
N ILE A 10 -23.16 39.30 5.54
CA ILE A 10 -24.05 38.91 4.42
C ILE A 10 -23.20 38.36 3.26
N PHE A 11 -22.46 37.28 3.52
CA PHE A 11 -21.76 36.53 2.44
C PHE A 11 -21.72 35.01 2.66
N PHE A 12 -22.54 34.48 3.58
CA PHE A 12 -22.55 33.05 3.93
C PHE A 12 -23.82 32.28 3.56
N LEU A 13 -24.68 32.84 2.69
CA LEU A 13 -25.98 32.23 2.34
C LEU A 13 -26.14 31.83 0.87
N ILE A 14 -25.06 31.86 0.07
CA ILE A 14 -25.08 31.40 -1.33
C ILE A 14 -24.14 30.19 -1.56
N ALA A 15 -23.28 29.84 -0.59
CA ALA A 15 -22.36 28.71 -0.71
C ALA A 15 -22.92 27.35 -0.25
N SER A 16 -24.15 27.29 0.26
CA SER A 16 -24.81 26.04 0.69
C SER A 16 -25.90 25.56 -0.29
N PHE A 17 -26.17 26.31 -1.37
CA PHE A 17 -27.22 25.97 -2.34
C PHE A 17 -26.71 25.32 -3.63
N THR A 18 -25.39 25.15 -3.79
CA THR A 18 -24.79 24.45 -4.95
C THR A 18 -24.37 23.01 -4.64
N TRP A 19 -24.31 22.60 -3.37
CA TRP A 19 -23.96 21.22 -3.00
C TRP A 19 -25.11 20.22 -3.21
N ARG A 20 -26.35 20.70 -3.27
CA ARG A 20 -27.57 19.87 -3.32
C ARG A 20 -28.05 19.54 -4.75
N LEU A 21 -27.36 20.01 -5.78
CA LEU A 21 -27.72 19.80 -7.20
C LEU A 21 -26.73 18.90 -7.97
N LEU A 22 -25.62 18.48 -7.36
CA LEU A 22 -24.67 17.53 -7.94
C LEU A 22 -24.90 16.06 -7.52
N TYR A 23 -25.85 15.83 -6.61
CA TYR A 23 -26.36 14.51 -6.24
C TYR A 23 -27.83 14.39 -6.66
N ALA A 24 -28.13 14.75 -7.91
CA ALA A 24 -29.36 14.30 -8.53
C ALA A 24 -29.33 12.77 -8.50
N ASP A 25 -30.36 12.20 -7.89
CA ASP A 25 -30.56 10.77 -7.71
C ASP A 25 -30.28 10.01 -9.01
N VAL A 26 -29.11 9.36 -9.07
CA VAL A 26 -28.87 8.31 -10.06
C VAL A 26 -29.79 7.17 -9.63
N PRO A 27 -30.77 6.76 -10.45
CA PRO A 27 -31.58 5.60 -10.13
C PRO A 27 -30.64 4.40 -10.18
N ILE A 28 -30.23 3.91 -9.02
CA ILE A 28 -29.57 2.61 -8.89
C ILE A 28 -30.65 1.59 -9.27
N PRO A 29 -30.51 0.82 -10.36
CA PRO A 29 -31.38 -0.31 -10.59
C PRO A 29 -31.12 -1.30 -9.45
N LEU A 30 -32.01 -1.28 -8.45
CA LEU A 30 -32.11 -2.35 -7.48
C LEU A 30 -32.70 -3.58 -8.19
N GLU A 31 -32.16 -4.73 -7.83
CA GLU A 31 -32.62 -6.08 -8.16
C GLU A 31 -31.99 -6.74 -9.39
N GLU A 32 -30.69 -7.06 -9.25
CA GLU A 32 -30.32 -8.46 -9.46
C GLU A 32 -30.32 -9.12 -8.09
N LYS A 33 -31.30 -10.00 -7.85
CA LYS A 33 -31.28 -10.89 -6.68
C LYS A 33 -30.02 -11.74 -6.81
N ILE A 34 -28.99 -11.40 -6.04
CA ILE A 34 -27.87 -12.30 -5.81
C ILE A 34 -28.50 -13.54 -5.19
N ASP A 35 -28.49 -14.62 -5.96
CA ASP A 35 -28.78 -15.94 -5.46
C ASP A 35 -27.71 -16.24 -4.41
N LEU A 36 -28.06 -16.05 -3.14
CA LEU A 36 -27.27 -16.53 -2.03
C LEU A 36 -27.46 -18.04 -1.99
N GLU A 37 -26.83 -18.75 -2.94
CA GLU A 37 -26.71 -20.19 -2.84
C GLU A 37 -26.07 -20.53 -1.47
N PRO A 38 -26.58 -21.55 -0.79
CA PRO A 38 -26.26 -21.77 0.61
C PRO A 38 -24.80 -22.21 0.77
N HIS A 39 -24.08 -21.39 1.54
CA HIS A 39 -23.17 -21.79 2.60
C HIS A 39 -22.18 -22.92 2.23
N GLU A 40 -20.97 -22.53 1.81
CA GLU A 40 -19.82 -23.29 2.32
C GLU A 40 -20.00 -23.37 3.84
N ASP A 41 -20.00 -24.60 4.37
CA ASP A 41 -19.99 -24.86 5.82
C ASP A 41 -19.08 -23.83 6.48
N GLU A 42 -19.60 -23.08 7.46
CA GLU A 42 -18.84 -22.03 8.12
C GLU A 42 -17.50 -22.58 8.65
N SER A 43 -17.43 -23.86 9.01
CA SER A 43 -16.19 -24.54 9.37
C SER A 43 -15.17 -24.59 8.23
N ILE A 44 -15.61 -24.82 6.98
CA ILE A 44 -14.74 -24.80 5.79
C ILE A 44 -14.25 -23.38 5.52
N VAL A 45 -15.13 -22.38 5.66
CA VAL A 45 -14.75 -20.97 5.51
C VAL A 45 -13.71 -20.58 6.56
N ILE A 46 -13.92 -20.96 7.82
CA ILE A 46 -12.98 -20.74 8.91
C ILE A 46 -11.64 -21.44 8.65
N GLU A 47 -11.64 -22.68 8.16
CA GLU A 47 -10.41 -23.39 7.81
C GLU A 47 -9.62 -22.66 6.72
N ARG A 48 -10.31 -22.15 5.68
CA ARG A 48 -9.68 -21.32 4.64
C ARG A 48 -9.13 -20.01 5.21
N MET A 49 -9.84 -19.37 6.14
CA MET A 49 -9.36 -18.17 6.82
C MET A 49 -8.11 -18.44 7.66
N ILE A 50 -8.05 -19.58 8.36
CA ILE A 50 -6.87 -20.01 9.12
C ILE A 50 -5.69 -20.17 8.17
N GLN A 51 -5.86 -20.93 7.09
CA GLN A 51 -4.79 -21.14 6.10
C GLN A 51 -4.28 -19.81 5.52
N LEU A 52 -5.18 -18.92 5.09
CA LEU A 52 -4.79 -17.60 4.57
C LEU A 52 -4.02 -16.76 5.60
N THR A 53 -4.42 -16.87 6.88
CA THR A 53 -3.75 -16.17 7.98
C THR A 53 -2.34 -16.72 8.21
N GLU A 54 -2.17 -18.04 8.17
CA GLU A 54 -0.87 -18.71 8.31
C GLU A 54 0.07 -18.34 7.14
N GLU A 55 -0.44 -18.34 5.91
CA GLU A 55 0.31 -17.90 4.73
C GLU A 55 0.74 -16.43 4.85
N GLN A 56 -0.17 -15.56 5.31
CA GLN A 56 0.14 -14.15 5.55
C GLN A 56 1.18 -13.99 6.67
N GLN A 57 1.10 -14.77 7.75
CA GLN A 57 2.09 -14.75 8.83
C GLN A 57 3.47 -15.18 8.32
N ALA A 58 3.56 -16.26 7.54
CA ALA A 58 4.80 -16.71 6.94
C ALA A 58 5.41 -15.63 6.03
N ALA A 59 4.58 -14.96 5.22
CA ALA A 59 5.00 -13.85 4.38
C ALA A 59 5.53 -12.65 5.20
N GLN A 60 4.90 -12.32 6.33
CA GLN A 60 5.37 -11.26 7.22
C GLN A 60 6.72 -11.59 7.87
N ILE A 61 6.92 -12.85 8.30
CA ILE A 61 8.20 -13.32 8.84
C ILE A 61 9.31 -13.20 7.80
N LYS A 62 9.02 -13.63 6.56
CA LYS A 62 9.95 -13.49 5.43
C LYS A 62 10.26 -12.03 5.11
N LEU A 63 9.25 -11.16 5.09
CA LEU A 63 9.44 -9.73 4.86
C LEU A 63 10.34 -9.10 5.92
N LYS A 64 10.16 -9.46 7.20
CA LYS A 64 11.05 -9.02 8.29
C LYS A 64 12.50 -9.46 8.06
N PHE A 65 12.70 -10.70 7.61
CA PHE A 65 14.04 -11.20 7.27
C PHE A 65 14.68 -10.38 6.14
N LEU A 66 13.97 -10.17 5.04
CA LEU A 66 14.46 -9.41 3.87
C LEU A 66 14.81 -7.96 4.23
N ILE A 67 13.98 -7.30 5.04
CA ILE A 67 14.28 -5.94 5.54
C ILE A 67 15.59 -5.91 6.33
N ASN A 68 15.85 -6.94 7.15
CA ASN A 68 17.11 -7.03 7.89
C ASN A 68 18.29 -7.31 6.96
N GLU A 69 18.12 -8.11 5.92
CA GLU A 69 19.15 -8.34 4.89
C GLU A 69 19.50 -7.06 4.13
N ILE A 70 18.51 -6.25 3.74
CA ILE A 70 18.74 -4.94 3.11
C ILE A 70 19.60 -4.07 4.03
N LYS A 71 19.22 -3.94 5.31
CA LYS A 71 19.97 -3.16 6.30
C LYS A 71 21.38 -3.68 6.52
N HIS A 72 21.55 -5.01 6.55
CA HIS A 72 22.85 -5.64 6.73
C HIS A 72 23.77 -5.37 5.54
N ASN A 73 23.31 -5.65 4.32
CA ASN A 73 24.09 -5.44 3.10
C ASN A 73 24.35 -3.96 2.84
N GLN A 74 23.44 -3.05 3.20
CA GLN A 74 23.68 -1.61 3.15
C GLN A 74 24.86 -1.19 4.04
N LYS A 75 24.94 -1.73 5.26
CA LYS A 75 26.07 -1.47 6.16
C LYS A 75 27.39 -1.99 5.58
N LEU A 76 27.38 -3.16 4.93
CA LEU A 76 28.58 -3.72 4.30
C LEU A 76 28.99 -2.93 3.05
N PHE A 77 28.01 -2.55 2.22
CA PHE A 77 28.23 -1.69 1.07
C PHE A 77 28.92 -0.37 1.44
N LEU A 78 28.45 0.29 2.52
CA LEU A 78 29.03 1.54 3.01
C LEU A 78 30.45 1.40 3.58
N LYS A 79 30.84 0.19 4.00
CA LYS A 79 32.21 -0.10 4.45
C LYS A 79 33.20 -0.28 3.30
N GLY A 80 32.72 -0.42 2.07
CA GLY A 80 33.56 -0.53 0.88
C GLY A 80 34.02 -1.96 0.54
N ASP A 81 33.72 -2.95 1.37
CA ASP A 81 34.01 -4.36 1.06
C ASP A 81 32.98 -4.90 0.07
N GLN A 82 33.45 -5.59 -0.99
CA GLN A 82 32.61 -6.33 -1.95
C GLN A 82 31.33 -5.59 -2.38
N THR A 83 31.43 -4.28 -2.62
CA THR A 83 30.28 -3.37 -2.83
C THR A 83 29.30 -3.86 -3.91
N LYS A 84 29.80 -4.42 -5.01
CA LYS A 84 28.93 -4.97 -6.07
C LYS A 84 28.10 -6.17 -5.61
N LEU A 85 28.69 -7.05 -4.80
CA LEU A 85 28.01 -8.24 -4.28
C LEU A 85 26.91 -7.84 -3.29
N HIS A 86 27.24 -6.97 -2.33
CA HIS A 86 26.25 -6.50 -1.36
C HIS A 86 25.15 -5.65 -2.02
N ALA A 87 25.47 -4.86 -3.03
CA ALA A 87 24.45 -4.15 -3.82
C ALA A 87 23.51 -5.12 -4.53
N HIS A 88 24.03 -6.22 -5.08
CA HIS A 88 23.21 -7.26 -5.70
C HIS A 88 22.24 -7.88 -4.69
N TYR A 89 22.72 -8.31 -3.51
CA TYR A 89 21.85 -8.86 -2.47
C TYR A 89 20.81 -7.85 -1.96
N MET A 90 21.15 -6.57 -1.84
CA MET A 90 20.17 -5.53 -1.52
C MET A 90 19.07 -5.44 -2.57
N ILE A 91 19.43 -5.47 -3.85
CA ILE A 91 18.46 -5.38 -4.97
C ILE A 91 17.53 -6.58 -4.96
N GLU A 92 18.05 -7.80 -4.77
CA GLU A 92 17.22 -9.01 -4.72
C GLU A 92 16.25 -8.99 -3.54
N ALA A 93 16.77 -8.69 -2.34
CA ALA A 93 15.94 -8.59 -1.15
C ALA A 93 14.87 -7.49 -1.26
N ALA A 94 15.21 -6.36 -1.91
CA ALA A 94 14.27 -5.27 -2.16
C ALA A 94 13.17 -5.66 -3.16
N LYS A 95 13.51 -6.34 -4.25
CA LYS A 95 12.54 -6.86 -5.23
C LYS A 95 11.53 -7.79 -4.56
N GLU A 96 12.03 -8.75 -3.78
CA GLU A 96 11.18 -9.73 -3.12
C GLU A 96 10.30 -9.07 -2.04
N SER A 97 10.87 -8.14 -1.26
CA SER A 97 10.12 -7.35 -0.28
C SER A 97 8.96 -6.60 -0.94
N LEU A 98 9.23 -5.93 -2.06
CA LEU A 98 8.21 -5.17 -2.80
C LEU A 98 7.11 -6.08 -3.36
N GLN A 99 7.44 -7.28 -3.83
CA GLN A 99 6.46 -8.26 -4.29
C GLN A 99 5.55 -8.73 -3.15
N ILE A 100 6.10 -9.06 -1.98
CA ILE A 100 5.31 -9.46 -0.81
C ILE A 100 4.39 -8.32 -0.37
N ILE A 101 4.93 -7.08 -0.25
CA ILE A 101 4.14 -5.91 0.15
C ILE A 101 2.98 -5.67 -0.81
N LYS A 102 3.20 -5.82 -2.12
CA LYS A 102 2.15 -5.67 -3.14
C LYS A 102 1.10 -6.78 -3.05
N LYS A 103 1.53 -8.05 -2.94
CA LYS A 103 0.65 -9.22 -2.88
C LYS A 103 -0.32 -9.14 -1.70
N TYR A 104 0.13 -8.66 -0.54
CA TYR A 104 -0.67 -8.59 0.68
C TYR A 104 -1.19 -7.18 1.00
N HIS A 105 -1.11 -6.24 0.04
CA HIS A 105 -1.63 -4.86 0.17
C HIS A 105 -1.10 -4.09 1.40
N LEU A 106 0.16 -4.31 1.77
CA LEU A 106 0.77 -3.78 3.00
C LEU A 106 1.42 -2.39 2.85
N GLN A 107 1.30 -1.74 1.69
CA GLN A 107 2.03 -0.50 1.36
C GLN A 107 1.83 0.61 2.39
N HIS A 108 0.62 0.71 2.95
CA HIS A 108 0.21 1.72 3.92
C HIS A 108 0.87 1.58 5.30
N LEU A 109 1.52 0.44 5.58
CA LEU A 109 2.21 0.17 6.85
C LEU A 109 3.67 0.66 6.85
N PHE A 110 4.20 1.05 5.69
CA PHE A 110 5.59 1.46 5.54
C PHE A 110 5.69 2.95 5.22
N SER A 111 6.82 3.56 5.56
CA SER A 111 7.08 4.96 5.19
C SER A 111 7.20 5.13 3.67
N SER A 112 6.87 6.33 3.19
CA SER A 112 7.08 6.72 1.79
C SER A 112 8.51 6.46 1.33
N ASP A 113 9.48 6.92 2.12
CA ASP A 113 10.90 6.86 1.78
C ASP A 113 11.37 5.41 1.60
N PHE A 114 10.92 4.51 2.48
CA PHE A 114 11.25 3.09 2.36
C PHE A 114 10.63 2.46 1.11
N MET A 115 9.39 2.82 0.78
CA MET A 115 8.72 2.32 -0.42
C MET A 115 9.34 2.86 -1.71
N GLU A 116 9.80 4.12 -1.71
CA GLU A 116 10.55 4.72 -2.80
C GLU A 116 11.90 4.01 -3.01
N ASP A 117 12.64 3.76 -1.93
CA ASP A 117 13.90 3.01 -1.97
C ASP A 117 13.68 1.61 -2.55
N LEU A 118 12.68 0.86 -2.08
CA LEU A 118 12.35 -0.46 -2.61
C LEU A 118 11.99 -0.41 -4.09
N ALA A 119 11.19 0.57 -4.50
CA ALA A 119 10.81 0.75 -5.90
C ALA A 119 12.03 1.03 -6.78
N LEU A 120 12.92 1.92 -6.33
CA LEU A 120 14.16 2.23 -7.02
C LEU A 120 15.03 0.98 -7.19
N PHE A 121 15.31 0.26 -6.11
CA PHE A 121 16.14 -0.94 -6.15
C PHE A 121 15.53 -2.03 -7.05
N SER A 122 14.21 -2.17 -7.05
CA SER A 122 13.54 -3.15 -7.90
C SER A 122 13.73 -2.91 -9.40
N GLN A 123 13.87 -1.65 -9.82
CA GLN A 123 14.06 -1.26 -11.21
C GLN A 123 15.50 -1.45 -11.70
N ILE A 124 16.50 -1.31 -10.82
CA ILE A 124 17.93 -1.36 -11.19
C ILE A 124 18.31 -2.71 -11.84
N GLY A 125 17.67 -3.81 -11.43
CA GLY A 125 17.96 -5.15 -11.94
C GLY A 125 17.08 -5.63 -13.10
N THR A 126 16.38 -4.75 -13.84
CA THR A 126 15.54 -5.12 -15.01
C THR A 126 16.06 -4.59 -16.34
N LYS A 127 17.18 -3.85 -16.35
CA LYS A 127 17.89 -3.53 -17.59
C LYS A 127 18.64 -4.76 -18.07
N GLU A 128 17.95 -5.62 -18.81
CA GLU A 128 18.56 -6.69 -19.59
C GLU A 128 19.67 -6.11 -20.48
N LYS A 129 20.83 -6.77 -20.49
CA LYS A 129 21.90 -6.49 -21.45
C LYS A 129 21.31 -6.61 -22.86
N PRO A 130 21.59 -5.68 -23.80
CA PRO A 130 21.30 -5.92 -25.19
C PRO A 130 22.01 -7.21 -25.59
N SER A 131 21.24 -8.18 -26.10
CA SER A 131 21.74 -9.38 -26.74
C SER A 131 22.73 -8.98 -27.83
N LEU A 132 24.01 -9.32 -27.62
CA LEU A 132 25.05 -9.30 -28.65
C LEU A 132 25.02 -10.63 -29.41
#